data_AF-M3YXI1-F1
#
_entry.id   AF-M3YXI1-F1
#
_cell.length_a   1.000
_cell.length_b   1.000
_cell.length_c   1.000
_cell.angle_alpha   90.00
_cell.angle_beta   90.00
_cell.angle_gamma   90.00
#
_symmetry.space_group_name_H-M   'P 1'
#
loop_
_entity.id
_entity.type
_entity.pdbx_description
1 polymer ?
#
loop_
_entity_poly.entity_id
_entity_poly.type
_entity_poly.pdbx_seq_one_letter_code
_entity_poly.pdbx_strand_id
1 'polypeptide(L)'
;MKAGSINVWNICPLFKGLGYASMVIVFYCNTYYIMVLAWGFYYLVKSFTTTLPWATCGHTWNTPDCVEIFRHEDCANASLANLTCDQLADRRSPVIEFWENKVLRLSGGLEVPGALNWEVTLCLLACWVLVYFCVWKGVKSTGKIVYFTATFPYVVLVVLLVRGVLLPGALDGIIYYLKPDWSKLGSPQVWIDAGTQIFFSYAIGLGALTALGSYNRFNNNCYKDAIILALINSGTSFFAGFVVFSILGFMAAEQGVHISKVAESGPGLAFIAYPRAVTLMPVAPLWAALFFFMLLLLGLDSQFVGVEGFVTGLLDLLPASYYFRFQREISVALCCALCFVIDLSMVTDGGMYVFQLFDYYSASGTTLLWQAFWECVVVAWVYGADRFMDDVACMIGYRPCPWMKWCWSFFTPLVCMGIFTFNVVYYKPLVYNNTYVYPWWGEAMGWGFALSSMLCVPLHLLGCLLRAKGTMAERWQHLTQPVWGLHHLEYRAQDSDVRGLTTLTPVSESSKVVVVESVM
;
A
#
# COMPACT_ATOMS: atom_id res chain seq x y z
N MET A 1 -14.46 -14.82 -11.31
CA MET A 1 -13.37 -15.53 -12.02
C MET A 1 -12.34 -16.00 -11.02
N LYS A 2 -11.77 -17.20 -11.19
CA LYS A 2 -10.71 -17.72 -10.30
C LYS A 2 -9.35 -17.55 -10.98
N ALA A 3 -8.87 -16.30 -11.03
CA ALA A 3 -7.64 -15.93 -11.73
C ALA A 3 -7.00 -14.69 -11.08
N GLY A 4 -5.70 -14.51 -11.31
CA GLY A 4 -4.92 -13.34 -10.92
C GLY A 4 -5.25 -12.08 -11.71
N SER A 5 -4.52 -11.01 -11.40
CA SER A 5 -4.88 -9.62 -11.74
C SER A 5 -5.02 -9.34 -13.24
N ILE A 6 -4.37 -10.12 -14.12
CA ILE A 6 -4.52 -9.96 -15.58
C ILE A 6 -5.68 -10.79 -16.13
N ASN A 7 -5.73 -12.08 -15.80
CA ASN A 7 -6.71 -12.99 -16.37
C ASN A 7 -8.13 -12.80 -15.82
N VAL A 8 -8.28 -12.15 -14.65
CA VAL A 8 -9.59 -11.73 -14.12
C VAL A 8 -10.34 -10.81 -15.11
N TRP A 9 -9.61 -10.02 -15.91
CA TRP A 9 -10.20 -9.12 -16.91
C TRP A 9 -10.67 -9.83 -18.18
N ASN A 10 -10.60 -11.17 -18.23
CA ASN A 10 -11.33 -11.92 -19.25
C ASN A 10 -12.85 -11.73 -19.12
N ILE A 11 -13.36 -11.10 -18.03
CA ILE A 11 -14.75 -10.59 -17.97
C ILE A 11 -15.04 -9.58 -19.09
N CYS A 12 -14.02 -8.88 -19.56
CA CYS A 12 -14.09 -7.95 -20.69
C CYS A 12 -12.71 -7.85 -21.38
N PRO A 13 -12.42 -8.70 -22.38
CA PRO A 13 -11.11 -8.77 -23.04
C PRO A 13 -10.59 -7.44 -23.59
N LEU A 14 -11.49 -6.55 -24.03
CA LEU A 14 -11.16 -5.21 -24.49
C LEU A 14 -10.42 -4.37 -23.44
N PHE A 15 -10.73 -4.58 -22.16
CA PHE A 15 -10.17 -3.82 -21.03
C PHE A 15 -9.14 -4.62 -20.22
N LYS A 16 -8.56 -5.68 -20.80
CA LYS A 16 -7.47 -6.46 -20.15
C LYS A 16 -6.23 -5.61 -19.81
N GLY A 17 -6.11 -4.42 -20.41
CA GLY A 17 -5.20 -3.35 -20.01
C GLY A 17 -5.23 -2.99 -18.51
N LEU A 18 -6.39 -3.12 -17.85
CA LEU A 18 -6.52 -2.88 -16.40
C LEU A 18 -5.66 -3.83 -15.57
N GLY A 19 -5.54 -5.08 -16.00
CA GLY A 19 -4.69 -6.05 -15.33
C GLY A 19 -3.21 -5.75 -15.47
N TYR A 20 -2.79 -5.31 -16.66
CA TYR A 20 -1.42 -4.86 -16.87
C TYR A 20 -1.11 -3.60 -16.06
N ALA A 21 -2.06 -2.66 -15.98
CA ALA A 21 -1.92 -1.46 -15.14
C ALA A 21 -1.72 -1.82 -13.67
N SER A 22 -2.57 -2.69 -13.09
CA SER A 22 -2.41 -3.17 -11.71
C SER A 22 -1.04 -3.83 -11.49
N MET A 23 -0.56 -4.60 -12.46
CA MET A 23 0.75 -5.28 -12.40
C MET A 23 1.92 -4.30 -12.39
N VAL A 24 1.85 -3.21 -13.15
CA VAL A 24 2.85 -2.13 -13.13
C VAL A 24 2.83 -1.40 -11.78
N ILE A 25 1.63 -1.06 -11.28
CA ILE A 25 1.45 -0.35 -10.01
C ILE A 25 2.01 -1.17 -8.85
N VAL A 26 1.65 -2.46 -8.74
CA VAL A 26 2.12 -3.32 -7.65
C VAL A 26 3.63 -3.59 -7.75
N PHE A 27 4.20 -3.64 -8.95
CA PHE A 27 5.64 -3.75 -9.13
C PHE A 27 6.39 -2.55 -8.56
N TYR A 28 5.93 -1.33 -8.89
CA TYR A 28 6.53 -0.13 -8.32
C TYR A 28 6.35 -0.05 -6.81
N CYS A 29 5.14 -0.37 -6.30
CA CYS A 29 4.86 -0.41 -4.86
C CYS A 29 5.82 -1.36 -4.12
N ASN A 30 6.00 -2.59 -4.64
CA ASN A 30 6.94 -3.55 -4.06
C ASN A 30 8.39 -3.06 -4.05
N THR A 31 8.77 -2.23 -5.03
CA THR A 31 10.13 -1.70 -5.16
C THR A 31 10.41 -0.65 -4.07
N TYR A 32 9.60 0.40 -3.95
CA TYR A 32 9.93 1.44 -2.97
C TYR A 32 9.49 1.12 -1.53
N TYR A 33 8.39 0.37 -1.34
CA TYR A 33 7.83 0.14 -0.01
C TYR A 33 8.78 -0.66 0.90
N ILE A 34 9.57 -1.57 0.33
CA ILE A 34 10.58 -2.35 1.08
C ILE A 34 11.61 -1.45 1.79
N MET A 35 11.84 -0.23 1.31
CA MET A 35 12.76 0.72 1.93
C MET A 35 12.33 1.09 3.35
N VAL A 36 11.02 1.22 3.60
CA VAL A 36 10.49 1.47 4.94
C VAL A 36 10.81 0.30 5.88
N LEU A 37 10.76 -0.94 5.39
CA LEU A 37 11.16 -2.12 6.17
C LEU A 37 12.67 -2.14 6.40
N ALA A 38 13.48 -1.78 5.40
CA ALA A 38 14.93 -1.74 5.52
C ALA A 38 15.39 -0.71 6.58
N TRP A 39 14.79 0.49 6.59
CA TRP A 39 15.01 1.48 7.64
C TRP A 39 14.50 0.99 8.99
N GLY A 40 13.30 0.40 9.05
CA GLY A 40 12.76 -0.21 10.27
C GLY A 40 13.69 -1.28 10.86
N PHE A 41 14.21 -2.15 10.01
CA PHE A 41 15.16 -3.20 10.39
C PHE A 41 16.49 -2.62 10.87
N TYR A 42 16.99 -1.57 10.21
CA TYR A 42 18.18 -0.84 10.64
C TYR A 42 18.01 -0.27 12.06
N TYR A 43 16.92 0.45 12.32
CA TYR A 43 16.62 1.00 13.63
C TYR A 43 16.38 -0.08 14.69
N LEU A 44 15.74 -1.21 14.32
CA LEU A 44 15.58 -2.36 15.22
C LEU A 44 16.95 -2.90 15.67
N VAL A 45 17.86 -3.14 14.74
CA VAL A 45 19.23 -3.60 15.06
C VAL A 45 19.94 -2.60 15.97
N LYS A 46 19.81 -1.30 15.68
CA LYS A 46 20.40 -0.22 16.49
C LYS A 46 19.70 0.02 17.84
N SER A 47 18.55 -0.60 18.09
CA SER A 47 17.84 -0.51 19.37
C SER A 47 18.41 -1.46 20.42
N PHE A 48 19.20 -2.48 20.04
CA PHE A 48 19.84 -3.42 20.96
C PHE A 48 21.14 -2.84 21.55
N THR A 49 20.98 -1.80 22.35
CA THR A 49 22.06 -1.04 23.00
C THR A 49 21.61 -0.55 24.37
N THR A 50 22.54 -0.10 25.22
CA THR A 50 22.23 0.56 26.50
C THR A 50 21.71 1.97 26.30
N THR A 51 22.28 2.69 25.34
CA THR A 51 21.95 4.08 24.98
C THR A 51 21.71 4.14 23.48
N LEU A 52 20.53 4.62 23.09
CA LEU A 52 20.13 4.69 21.68
C LEU A 52 21.05 5.64 20.92
N PRO A 53 21.49 5.29 19.69
CA PRO A 53 22.47 6.10 18.96
C PRO A 53 21.92 7.45 18.49
N TRP A 54 20.61 7.61 18.42
CA TRP A 54 19.93 8.88 18.12
C TRP A 54 19.58 9.70 19.38
N ALA A 55 19.95 9.24 20.59
CA ALA A 55 19.67 9.95 21.84
C ALA A 55 20.73 11.00 22.21
N THR A 56 21.96 10.84 21.73
CA THR A 56 23.12 11.64 22.17
C THR A 56 23.83 12.28 20.99
N CYS A 57 24.53 13.37 21.26
CA CYS A 57 25.47 13.98 20.33
C CYS A 57 26.88 13.39 20.57
N GLY A 58 27.83 13.62 19.65
CA GLY A 58 29.23 13.18 19.77
C GLY A 58 29.60 11.94 18.96
N HIS A 59 28.71 11.49 18.07
CA HIS A 59 29.04 10.47 17.08
C HIS A 59 29.72 11.09 15.85
N THR A 60 30.32 10.26 15.00
CA THR A 60 31.04 10.71 13.80
C THR A 60 30.16 11.39 12.75
N TRP A 61 28.84 11.21 12.82
CA TRP A 61 27.86 11.82 11.92
C TRP A 61 27.25 13.11 12.48
N ASN A 62 27.58 13.46 13.73
CA ASN A 62 27.04 14.66 14.34
C ASN A 62 27.84 15.90 13.92
N THR A 63 27.14 17.02 13.76
CA THR A 63 27.78 18.31 13.54
C THR A 63 28.16 18.95 14.87
N PRO A 64 29.08 19.95 14.89
CA PRO A 64 29.41 20.69 16.11
C PRO A 64 28.22 21.44 16.73
N ASP A 65 27.15 21.67 15.97
CA ASP A 65 25.94 22.37 16.41
C ASP A 65 24.90 21.44 17.08
N CYS A 66 25.14 20.12 17.13
CA CYS A 66 24.22 19.16 17.73
C CYS A 66 23.99 19.41 19.23
N VAL A 67 22.72 19.36 19.67
CA VAL A 67 22.30 19.54 21.06
C VAL A 67 21.31 18.44 21.46
N GLU A 68 21.61 17.71 22.53
CA GLU A 68 20.83 16.54 22.98
C GLU A 68 19.42 16.89 23.47
N ILE A 69 19.30 18.00 24.22
CA ILE A 69 18.03 18.51 24.73
C ILE A 69 17.90 19.95 24.26
N PHE A 70 17.05 20.15 23.26
CA PHE A 70 16.71 21.49 22.79
C PHE A 70 15.53 22.04 23.59
N ARG A 71 15.73 23.12 24.35
CA ARG A 71 14.65 23.81 25.06
C ARG A 71 14.28 25.08 24.31
N HIS A 72 13.01 25.45 24.35
CA HIS A 72 12.53 26.67 23.68
C HIS A 72 13.22 27.95 24.22
N GLU A 73 13.73 27.91 25.45
CA GLU A 73 14.55 28.97 26.06
C GLU A 73 15.88 29.20 25.34
N ASP A 74 16.45 28.16 24.71
CA ASP A 74 17.71 28.22 23.95
C ASP A 74 17.55 29.02 22.64
N CYS A 75 16.32 29.32 22.23
CA CYS A 75 15.99 30.14 21.06
C CYS A 75 16.17 31.64 21.28
N ALA A 76 16.50 32.11 22.48
CA ALA A 76 16.74 33.53 22.74
C ALA A 76 17.81 34.14 21.81
N ASN A 77 18.77 33.33 21.34
CA ASN A 77 19.83 33.73 20.41
C ASN A 77 19.49 33.50 18.92
N ALA A 78 18.38 32.83 18.61
CA ALA A 78 17.98 32.48 17.23
C ALA A 78 17.59 33.71 16.39
N SER A 79 17.02 34.72 17.05
CA SER A 79 16.65 36.01 16.45
C SER A 79 17.84 36.76 15.85
N LEU A 80 19.06 36.51 16.34
CA LEU A 80 20.29 37.09 15.79
C LEU A 80 20.75 36.41 14.49
N ALA A 81 20.30 35.19 14.22
CA ALA A 81 20.75 34.35 13.10
C ALA A 81 19.72 34.25 11.95
N ASN A 82 18.67 35.08 11.95
CA ASN A 82 17.59 35.07 10.95
C ASN A 82 16.88 33.70 10.78
N LEU A 83 16.97 32.82 11.78
CA LEU A 83 16.33 31.50 11.81
C LEU A 83 15.13 31.51 12.75
N THR A 84 14.08 30.76 12.41
CA THR A 84 13.00 30.50 13.38
C THR A 84 13.50 29.51 14.46
N CYS A 85 12.90 29.57 15.65
CA CYS A 85 13.23 28.65 16.75
C CYS A 85 13.07 27.18 16.34
N ASP A 86 12.03 26.86 15.58
CA ASP A 86 11.77 25.50 15.07
C ASP A 86 12.90 25.03 14.13
N GLN A 87 13.34 25.89 13.20
CA GLN A 87 14.44 25.56 12.28
C GLN A 87 15.77 25.35 13.03
N LEU A 88 15.97 26.08 14.12
CA LEU A 88 17.13 25.90 14.98
C LEU A 88 17.04 24.60 15.78
N ALA A 89 15.85 24.24 16.25
CA ALA A 89 15.59 22.97 16.94
C ALA A 89 15.88 21.78 16.04
N ASP A 90 15.41 21.85 14.79
CA ASP A 90 15.56 20.75 13.84
C ASP A 90 17.02 20.55 13.43
N ARG A 91 17.73 21.65 13.12
CA ARG A 91 19.15 21.61 12.74
C ARG A 91 20.08 21.07 13.82
N ARG A 92 19.68 21.17 15.09
CA ARG A 92 20.51 20.75 16.23
C ARG A 92 20.09 19.41 16.82
N SER A 93 19.07 18.74 16.27
CA SER A 93 18.51 17.52 16.84
C SER A 93 19.37 16.28 16.53
N PRO A 94 19.81 15.49 17.54
CA PRO A 94 20.59 14.28 17.31
C PRO A 94 19.81 13.22 16.52
N VAL A 95 18.48 13.23 16.62
CA VAL A 95 17.61 12.28 15.89
C VAL A 95 17.54 12.64 14.40
N ILE A 96 17.47 13.92 14.07
CA ILE A 96 17.46 14.39 12.68
C ILE A 96 18.83 14.15 12.06
N GLU A 97 19.92 14.49 12.75
CA GLU A 97 21.27 14.20 12.25
C GLU A 97 21.52 12.69 12.10
N PHE A 98 21.00 11.86 12.99
CA PHE A 98 21.07 10.40 12.82
C PHE A 98 20.33 9.95 11.55
N TRP A 99 19.10 10.46 11.32
CA TRP A 99 18.33 10.13 10.13
C TRP A 99 19.00 10.64 8.84
N GLU A 100 19.30 11.93 8.76
CA GLU A 100 19.80 12.58 7.54
C GLU A 100 21.27 12.26 7.27
N ASN A 101 22.16 12.34 8.27
CA ASN A 101 23.61 12.21 8.06
C ASN A 101 24.11 10.77 8.18
N LYS A 102 23.46 9.92 8.99
CA LYS A 102 23.91 8.52 9.22
C LYS A 102 23.10 7.49 8.46
N VAL A 103 21.76 7.52 8.56
CA VAL A 103 20.88 6.53 7.92
C VAL A 103 20.77 6.80 6.43
N LEU A 104 20.34 8.00 6.04
CA LEU A 104 20.16 8.39 4.65
C LEU A 104 21.47 8.81 3.98
N ARG A 105 22.36 9.49 4.73
CA ARG A 105 23.57 10.14 4.19
C ARG A 105 23.21 11.12 3.06
N LEU A 106 22.23 11.98 3.32
CA LEU A 106 21.54 12.76 2.31
C LEU A 106 22.50 13.61 1.45
N SER A 107 22.46 13.41 0.14
CA SER A 107 23.22 14.25 -0.81
C SER A 107 22.52 15.59 -1.07
N GLY A 108 23.16 16.46 -1.85
CA GLY A 108 22.59 17.77 -2.22
C GLY A 108 21.36 17.72 -3.14
N GLY A 109 21.02 16.56 -3.70
CA GLY A 109 19.88 16.44 -4.60
C GLY A 109 19.89 15.17 -5.45
N LEU A 110 18.82 14.97 -6.21
CA LEU A 110 18.63 13.84 -7.13
C LEU A 110 19.75 13.69 -8.18
N GLU A 111 20.39 14.80 -8.57
CA GLU A 111 21.52 14.84 -9.53
C GLU A 111 22.80 14.19 -9.00
N VAL A 112 22.91 14.09 -7.68
CA VAL A 112 24.11 13.64 -6.98
C VAL A 112 23.74 12.35 -6.24
N PRO A 113 23.74 11.19 -6.93
CA PRO A 113 23.37 9.93 -6.28
C PRO A 113 24.32 9.57 -5.12
N GLY A 114 25.60 9.95 -5.22
CA GLY A 114 26.60 9.67 -4.20
C GLY A 114 26.94 8.18 -4.08
N ALA A 115 27.37 7.75 -2.90
CA ALA A 115 27.80 6.37 -2.64
C ALA A 115 26.67 5.50 -2.08
N LEU A 116 26.80 4.18 -2.23
CA LEU A 116 25.88 3.22 -1.60
C LEU A 116 26.11 3.15 -0.09
N ASN A 117 25.02 3.22 0.69
CA ASN A 117 25.08 2.96 2.12
C ASN A 117 25.05 1.43 2.37
N TRP A 118 26.23 0.85 2.60
CA TRP A 118 26.37 -0.61 2.75
C TRP A 118 25.59 -1.17 3.96
N GLU A 119 25.46 -0.41 5.06
CA GLU A 119 24.73 -0.90 6.25
C GLU A 119 23.23 -1.05 5.94
N VAL A 120 22.65 -0.05 5.27
CA VAL A 120 21.23 -0.09 4.83
C VAL A 120 21.05 -1.11 3.70
N THR A 121 22.03 -1.26 2.81
CA THR A 121 22.02 -2.28 1.74
C THR A 121 21.94 -3.70 2.31
N LEU A 122 22.66 -3.99 3.41
CA LEU A 122 22.55 -5.28 4.10
C LEU A 122 21.17 -5.48 4.73
N CYS A 123 20.59 -4.41 5.31
CA CYS A 123 19.23 -4.46 5.85
C CYS A 123 18.20 -4.73 4.75
N LEU A 124 18.33 -4.05 3.61
CA LEU A 124 17.51 -4.26 2.41
C LEU A 124 17.61 -5.71 1.90
N LEU A 125 18.83 -6.26 1.80
CA LEU A 125 19.04 -7.65 1.42
C LEU A 125 18.34 -8.61 2.41
N ALA A 126 18.48 -8.37 3.72
CA ALA A 126 17.83 -9.17 4.73
C ALA A 126 16.29 -9.12 4.61
N CYS A 127 15.72 -7.93 4.38
CA CYS A 127 14.28 -7.77 4.16
C CYS A 127 13.79 -8.55 2.94
N TRP A 128 14.49 -8.51 1.80
CA TRP A 128 14.12 -9.29 0.62
C TRP A 128 14.25 -10.80 0.82
N VAL A 129 15.28 -11.25 1.55
CA VAL A 129 15.42 -12.67 1.93
C VAL A 129 14.25 -13.11 2.82
N LEU A 130 13.84 -12.29 3.79
CA LEU A 130 12.66 -12.56 4.62
C LEU A 130 11.39 -12.67 3.77
N VAL A 131 11.13 -11.69 2.90
CA VAL A 131 9.98 -11.68 2.00
C VAL A 131 9.95 -12.92 1.10
N TYR A 132 11.11 -13.30 0.54
CA TYR A 132 11.24 -14.52 -0.28
C TYR A 132 10.77 -15.75 0.49
N PHE A 133 11.29 -16.01 1.70
CA PHE A 133 10.90 -17.17 2.50
C PHE A 133 9.44 -17.12 3.00
N CYS A 134 8.87 -15.92 3.16
CA CYS A 134 7.44 -15.79 3.46
C CYS A 134 6.58 -16.26 2.28
N VAL A 135 6.96 -15.86 1.06
CA VAL A 135 6.16 -16.05 -0.15
C VAL A 135 6.47 -17.34 -0.90
N TRP A 136 7.68 -17.89 -0.88
CA TRP A 136 8.16 -18.97 -1.78
C TRP A 136 7.29 -20.24 -1.92
N LYS A 137 6.38 -20.54 -0.99
CA LYS A 137 5.43 -21.67 -1.06
C LYS A 137 3.96 -21.26 -1.19
N GLY A 138 3.69 -19.98 -1.45
CA GLY A 138 2.37 -19.42 -1.70
C GLY A 138 1.59 -19.19 -0.44
N VAL A 139 0.30 -18.95 -0.63
CA VAL A 139 -0.69 -18.74 0.45
C VAL A 139 -0.66 -19.81 1.55
N LYS A 140 -0.12 -21.02 1.29
CA LYS A 140 0.07 -22.06 2.30
C LYS A 140 1.15 -21.74 3.34
N SER A 141 2.22 -21.06 2.94
CA SER A 141 3.29 -20.58 3.83
C SER A 141 2.92 -19.23 4.41
N THR A 142 2.53 -18.30 3.54
CA THR A 142 2.10 -16.95 3.92
C THR A 142 0.99 -17.00 4.96
N GLY A 143 -0.05 -17.81 4.73
CA GLY A 143 -1.18 -17.93 5.65
C GLY A 143 -0.82 -18.46 7.05
N LYS A 144 0.31 -19.17 7.21
CA LYS A 144 0.79 -19.59 8.54
C LYS A 144 1.55 -18.47 9.25
N ILE A 145 2.37 -17.73 8.51
CA ILE A 145 3.20 -16.65 9.04
C ILE A 145 2.33 -15.48 9.50
N VAL A 146 1.29 -15.15 8.72
CA VAL A 146 0.30 -14.09 8.99
C VAL A 146 -0.32 -14.21 10.39
N TYR A 147 -0.51 -15.41 10.94
CA TYR A 147 -1.07 -15.55 12.29
C TYR A 147 -0.24 -14.86 13.35
N PHE A 148 1.09 -14.81 13.20
CA PHE A 148 1.96 -14.06 14.09
C PHE A 148 2.12 -12.62 13.61
N THR A 149 2.47 -12.43 12.34
CA THR A 149 2.87 -11.12 11.82
C THR A 149 1.73 -10.10 11.81
N ALA A 150 0.48 -10.53 11.62
CA ALA A 150 -0.69 -9.65 11.67
C ALA A 150 -1.26 -9.44 13.07
N THR A 151 -1.09 -10.39 14.00
CA THR A 151 -1.67 -10.28 15.36
C THR A 151 -0.74 -9.62 16.36
N PHE A 152 0.56 -9.86 16.25
CA PHE A 152 1.56 -9.31 17.17
C PHE A 152 1.58 -7.77 17.19
N PRO A 153 1.43 -7.04 16.06
CA PRO A 153 1.31 -5.60 16.08
C PRO A 153 0.19 -5.08 16.99
N TYR A 154 -0.95 -5.76 17.08
CA TYR A 154 -2.02 -5.35 18.00
C TYR A 154 -1.60 -5.46 19.47
N VAL A 155 -0.82 -6.48 19.82
CA VAL A 155 -0.25 -6.61 21.18
C VAL A 155 0.65 -5.41 21.48
N VAL A 156 1.54 -5.05 20.56
CA VAL A 156 2.44 -3.91 20.72
C VAL A 156 1.66 -2.59 20.78
N LEU A 157 0.67 -2.38 19.90
CA LEU A 157 -0.16 -1.18 19.92
C LEU A 157 -0.89 -1.01 21.26
N VAL A 158 -1.43 -2.09 21.84
CA VAL A 158 -2.05 -2.05 23.18
C VAL A 158 -1.03 -1.68 24.26
N VAL A 159 0.15 -2.30 24.26
CA VAL A 159 1.22 -1.99 25.22
C VAL A 159 1.69 -0.54 25.09
N LEU A 160 1.89 -0.05 23.86
CA LEU A 160 2.28 1.33 23.58
C LEU A 160 1.16 2.31 23.92
N LEU A 161 -0.11 1.95 23.73
CA LEU A 161 -1.23 2.80 24.16
C LEU A 161 -1.24 2.96 25.67
N VAL A 162 -1.18 1.84 26.42
CA VAL A 162 -1.14 1.87 27.89
C VAL A 162 0.04 2.71 28.36
N ARG A 163 1.22 2.54 27.76
CA ARG A 163 2.38 3.37 28.08
C ARG A 163 2.13 4.84 27.73
N GLY A 164 1.63 5.13 26.54
CA GLY A 164 1.39 6.47 26.02
C GLY A 164 0.43 7.27 26.87
N VAL A 165 -0.71 6.69 27.26
CA VAL A 165 -1.71 7.40 28.09
C VAL A 165 -1.27 7.64 29.54
N LEU A 166 -0.26 6.91 30.02
CA LEU A 166 0.33 7.10 31.35
C LEU A 166 1.41 8.20 31.37
N LEU A 167 1.82 8.72 30.20
CA LEU A 167 2.79 9.80 30.11
C LEU A 167 2.13 11.17 30.34
N PRO A 168 2.85 12.15 30.92
CA PRO A 168 2.34 13.50 31.05
C PRO A 168 2.06 14.12 29.67
N GLY A 169 1.05 14.97 29.53
CA GLY A 169 0.70 15.60 28.25
C GLY A 169 -0.05 14.72 27.24
N ALA A 170 -0.24 13.43 27.53
CA ALA A 170 -0.94 12.51 26.63
C ALA A 170 -2.38 12.95 26.29
N LEU A 171 -3.08 13.55 27.26
CA LEU A 171 -4.44 14.05 27.07
C LEU A 171 -4.50 15.16 26.02
N ASP A 172 -3.54 16.10 26.03
CA ASP A 172 -3.48 17.19 25.05
C ASP A 172 -3.27 16.64 23.64
N GLY A 173 -2.44 15.60 23.52
CA GLY A 173 -2.25 14.83 22.29
C GLY A 173 -3.56 14.23 21.76
N ILE A 174 -4.32 13.54 22.61
CA ILE A 174 -5.60 12.93 22.25
C ILE A 174 -6.65 13.99 21.90
N ILE A 175 -6.68 15.11 22.63
CA ILE A 175 -7.55 16.25 22.29
C ILE A 175 -7.18 16.79 20.91
N TYR A 176 -5.90 16.98 20.62
CA TYR A 176 -5.45 17.45 19.31
C TYR A 176 -5.86 16.48 18.19
N TYR A 177 -5.80 15.17 18.43
CA TYR A 177 -6.23 14.16 17.47
C TYR A 177 -7.73 14.22 17.14
N LEU A 178 -8.58 14.39 18.14
CA LEU A 178 -10.03 14.24 17.99
C LEU A 178 -10.80 15.55 17.85
N LYS A 179 -10.21 16.69 18.24
CA LYS A 179 -10.90 17.97 18.23
C LYS A 179 -11.24 18.38 16.79
N PRO A 180 -12.53 18.46 16.42
CA PRO A 180 -12.90 18.73 15.05
C PRO A 180 -12.70 20.22 14.72
N ASP A 181 -12.13 20.48 13.54
CA ASP A 181 -12.13 21.80 12.90
C ASP A 181 -13.00 21.73 11.63
N TRP A 182 -14.27 22.11 11.77
CA TRP A 182 -15.25 22.05 10.69
C TRP A 182 -14.91 22.96 9.51
N SER A 183 -14.09 24.00 9.71
CA SER A 183 -13.66 24.89 8.63
C SER A 183 -12.83 24.16 7.57
N LYS A 184 -12.11 23.10 7.98
CA LYS A 184 -11.27 22.28 7.10
C LYS A 184 -12.08 21.51 6.06
N LEU A 185 -13.33 21.16 6.34
CA LEU A 185 -14.20 20.45 5.38
C LEU A 185 -14.51 21.28 4.13
N GLY A 186 -14.37 22.61 4.20
CA GLY A 186 -14.47 23.50 3.04
C GLY A 186 -13.25 23.47 2.12
N SER A 187 -12.13 22.86 2.55
CA SER A 187 -10.92 22.72 1.73
C SER A 187 -10.99 21.46 0.85
N PRO A 188 -10.84 21.59 -0.49
CA PRO A 188 -10.77 20.44 -1.38
C PRO A 188 -9.64 19.46 -1.04
N GLN A 189 -8.52 19.96 -0.50
CA GLN A 189 -7.36 19.13 -0.16
C GLN A 189 -7.71 18.03 0.86
N VAL A 190 -8.55 18.34 1.85
CA VAL A 190 -8.96 17.37 2.88
C VAL A 190 -9.68 16.17 2.27
N TRP A 191 -10.46 16.38 1.21
CA TRP A 191 -11.15 15.31 0.49
C TRP A 191 -10.22 14.52 -0.42
N ILE A 192 -9.23 15.18 -1.03
CA ILE A 192 -8.18 14.51 -1.81
C ILE A 192 -7.36 13.57 -0.91
N ASP A 193 -6.94 14.07 0.25
CA ASP A 193 -6.16 13.32 1.23
C ASP A 193 -6.99 12.14 1.77
N ALA A 194 -8.24 12.38 2.18
CA ALA A 194 -9.12 11.33 2.68
C ALA A 194 -9.39 10.23 1.65
N GLY A 195 -9.69 10.59 0.40
CA GLY A 195 -9.93 9.60 -0.65
C GLY A 195 -8.67 8.81 -0.97
N THR A 196 -7.55 9.49 -1.22
CA THR A 196 -6.28 8.84 -1.55
C THR A 196 -5.82 7.90 -0.42
N GLN A 197 -5.98 8.32 0.84
CA GLN A 197 -5.66 7.50 2.01
C GLN A 197 -6.49 6.22 2.04
N ILE A 198 -7.80 6.27 1.75
CA ILE A 198 -8.64 5.07 1.70
C ILE A 198 -8.23 4.16 0.54
N PHE A 199 -8.01 4.68 -0.67
CA PHE A 199 -7.58 3.83 -1.79
C PHE A 199 -6.28 3.10 -1.51
N PHE A 200 -5.29 3.81 -0.96
CA PHE A 200 -3.99 3.23 -0.63
C PHE A 200 -4.07 2.26 0.56
N SER A 201 -4.75 2.65 1.65
CA SER A 201 -4.88 1.84 2.88
C SER A 201 -5.54 0.48 2.64
N TYR A 202 -6.46 0.40 1.68
CA TYR A 202 -7.13 -0.85 1.30
C TYR A 202 -6.46 -1.59 0.15
N ALA A 203 -5.36 -1.08 -0.39
CA ALA A 203 -4.68 -1.61 -1.57
C ALA A 203 -5.62 -1.83 -2.78
N ILE A 204 -6.57 -0.91 -2.99
CA ILE A 204 -7.54 -0.97 -4.10
C ILE A 204 -6.83 -0.63 -5.41
N GLY A 205 -7.11 -1.39 -6.48
CA GLY A 205 -6.51 -1.17 -7.81
C GLY A 205 -5.11 -1.77 -8.00
N LEU A 206 -4.45 -2.24 -6.94
CA LEU A 206 -3.14 -2.93 -7.03
C LEU A 206 -3.23 -4.38 -7.50
N GLY A 207 -4.44 -4.94 -7.62
CA GLY A 207 -4.66 -6.32 -8.06
C GLY A 207 -4.28 -7.41 -7.04
N ALA A 208 -3.65 -7.05 -5.91
CA ALA A 208 -3.26 -7.99 -4.87
C ALA A 208 -4.47 -8.65 -4.18
N LEU A 209 -5.51 -7.87 -3.85
CA LEU A 209 -6.76 -8.41 -3.31
C LEU A 209 -7.46 -9.36 -4.31
N THR A 210 -7.37 -9.06 -5.61
CA THR A 210 -7.92 -9.93 -6.66
C THR A 210 -7.18 -11.27 -6.71
N ALA A 211 -5.85 -11.23 -6.60
CA ALA A 211 -5.03 -12.44 -6.51
C ALA A 211 -5.35 -13.26 -5.25
N LEU A 212 -5.43 -12.63 -4.08
CA LEU A 212 -5.82 -13.32 -2.83
C LEU A 212 -7.23 -13.92 -2.93
N GLY A 213 -8.19 -13.17 -3.48
CA GLY A 213 -9.55 -13.65 -3.71
C GLY A 213 -9.61 -14.87 -4.64
N SER A 214 -8.67 -15.02 -5.57
CA SER A 214 -8.60 -16.19 -6.45
C SER A 214 -8.28 -17.51 -5.72
N TYR A 215 -7.69 -17.43 -4.52
CA TYR A 215 -7.41 -18.60 -3.68
C TYR A 215 -8.58 -19.01 -2.79
N ASN A 216 -9.61 -18.17 -2.67
CA ASN A 216 -10.80 -18.50 -1.88
C ASN A 216 -11.59 -19.66 -2.49
N ARG A 217 -12.37 -20.32 -1.62
CA ARG A 217 -13.40 -21.25 -2.07
C ARG A 217 -14.50 -20.47 -2.79
N PHE A 218 -15.10 -21.06 -3.82
CA PHE A 218 -16.15 -20.39 -4.60
C PHE A 218 -17.33 -19.92 -3.72
N ASN A 219 -17.76 -20.77 -2.77
CA ASN A 219 -18.87 -20.46 -1.87
C ASN A 219 -18.46 -19.66 -0.61
N ASN A 220 -17.27 -19.05 -0.59
CA ASN A 220 -16.85 -18.23 0.54
C ASN A 220 -17.64 -16.91 0.57
N ASN A 221 -18.09 -16.49 1.76
CA ASN A 221 -18.85 -15.24 1.90
C ASN A 221 -17.94 -14.01 1.84
N CYS A 222 -17.47 -13.68 0.65
CA CYS A 222 -16.59 -12.55 0.40
C CYS A 222 -17.23 -11.19 0.72
N TYR A 223 -18.56 -11.09 0.70
CA TYR A 223 -19.28 -9.87 1.06
C TYR A 223 -19.12 -9.55 2.55
N LYS A 224 -19.28 -10.57 3.42
CA LYS A 224 -19.05 -10.41 4.86
C LYS A 224 -17.58 -10.11 5.15
N ASP A 225 -16.66 -10.82 4.49
CA ASP A 225 -15.23 -10.62 4.68
C ASP A 225 -14.80 -9.18 4.31
N ALA A 226 -15.33 -8.63 3.21
CA ALA A 226 -15.04 -7.25 2.80
C ALA A 226 -15.49 -6.20 3.84
N ILE A 227 -16.67 -6.39 4.45
CA ILE A 227 -17.16 -5.49 5.51
C ILE A 227 -16.27 -5.59 6.76
N ILE A 228 -15.91 -6.81 7.16
CA ILE A 228 -15.04 -7.03 8.33
C ILE A 228 -13.66 -6.41 8.09
N LEU A 229 -13.07 -6.63 6.91
CA LEU A 229 -11.80 -6.04 6.52
C LEU A 229 -11.86 -4.51 6.60
N ALA A 230 -12.98 -3.90 6.15
CA ALA A 230 -13.19 -2.46 6.27
C ALA A 230 -13.26 -1.95 7.72
N LEU A 231 -14.01 -2.63 8.58
CA LEU A 231 -14.10 -2.24 9.97
C LEU A 231 -12.76 -2.40 10.70
N ILE A 232 -12.04 -3.50 10.46
CA ILE A 232 -10.75 -3.76 11.10
C ILE A 232 -9.70 -2.78 10.62
N ASN A 233 -9.56 -2.55 9.31
CA ASN A 233 -8.55 -1.64 8.77
C ASN A 233 -8.74 -0.19 9.26
N SER A 234 -9.94 0.36 9.11
CA SER A 234 -10.26 1.71 9.59
C SER A 234 -10.20 1.80 11.12
N GLY A 235 -10.69 0.77 11.83
CA GLY A 235 -10.62 0.70 13.30
C GLY A 235 -9.18 0.65 13.82
N THR A 236 -8.29 -0.06 13.12
CA THR A 236 -6.85 -0.12 13.45
C THR A 236 -6.19 1.23 13.23
N SER A 237 -6.49 1.91 12.12
CA SER A 237 -6.00 3.27 11.86
C SER A 237 -6.44 4.25 12.95
N PHE A 238 -7.71 4.17 13.37
CA PHE A 238 -8.24 5.00 14.45
C PHE A 238 -7.56 4.70 15.80
N PHE A 239 -7.39 3.42 16.13
CA PHE A 239 -6.70 2.98 17.35
C PHE A 239 -5.22 3.39 17.37
N ALA A 240 -4.51 3.23 16.26
CA ALA A 240 -3.12 3.65 16.11
C ALA A 240 -2.97 5.18 16.27
N GLY A 241 -3.98 5.95 15.86
CA GLY A 241 -4.05 7.39 16.13
C GLY A 241 -3.93 7.72 17.62
N PHE A 242 -4.63 7.01 18.50
CA PHE A 242 -4.45 7.21 19.96
C PHE A 242 -3.03 6.87 20.44
N VAL A 243 -2.42 5.81 19.91
CA VAL A 243 -1.05 5.43 20.26
C VAL A 243 -0.07 6.55 19.88
N VAL A 244 -0.13 7.01 18.63
CA VAL A 244 0.77 8.05 18.13
C VAL A 244 0.55 9.37 18.86
N PHE A 245 -0.68 9.85 18.93
CA PHE A 245 -0.95 11.18 19.49
C PHE A 245 -0.80 11.24 21.02
N SER A 246 -0.99 10.16 21.76
CA SER A 246 -0.65 10.14 23.19
C SER A 246 0.85 10.32 23.43
N ILE A 247 1.69 9.69 22.61
CA ILE A 247 3.16 9.83 22.68
C ILE A 247 3.62 11.20 22.18
N LEU A 248 3.03 11.73 21.10
CA LEU A 248 3.34 13.07 20.62
C LEU A 248 2.91 14.17 21.61
N GLY A 249 1.79 13.98 22.31
CA GLY A 249 1.36 14.87 23.40
C GLY A 249 2.39 14.94 24.52
N PHE A 250 2.97 13.80 24.90
CA PHE A 250 4.09 13.73 25.83
C PHE A 250 5.33 14.49 25.33
N MET A 251 5.74 14.25 24.08
CA MET A 251 6.88 14.96 23.49
C MET A 251 6.66 16.48 23.47
N ALA A 252 5.46 16.93 23.12
CA ALA A 252 5.09 18.34 23.11
C ALA A 252 5.17 18.96 24.51
N ALA A 253 4.68 18.25 25.54
CA ALA A 253 4.72 18.69 26.93
C ALA A 253 6.16 18.79 27.48
N GLU A 254 7.01 17.79 27.20
CA GLU A 254 8.42 17.80 27.63
C GLU A 254 9.24 18.90 26.95
N GLN A 255 8.93 19.23 25.70
CA GLN A 255 9.66 20.26 24.93
C GLN A 255 9.07 21.66 25.09
N GLY A 256 7.89 21.79 25.71
CA GLY A 256 7.20 23.07 25.84
C GLY A 256 6.74 23.66 24.51
N VAL A 257 6.42 22.83 23.52
CA VAL A 257 5.98 23.24 22.17
C VAL A 257 4.55 22.81 21.90
N HIS A 258 3.90 23.45 20.92
CA HIS A 258 2.58 23.03 20.47
C HIS A 258 2.65 21.70 19.67
N ILE A 259 1.66 20.81 19.83
CA ILE A 259 1.66 19.47 19.22
C ILE A 259 1.80 19.50 17.69
N SER A 260 1.28 20.53 17.04
CA SER A 260 1.41 20.68 15.58
C SER A 260 2.86 20.85 15.09
N LYS A 261 3.82 21.12 15.99
CA LYS A 261 5.24 21.27 15.68
C LYS A 261 6.04 19.97 15.82
N VAL A 262 5.45 18.95 16.47
CA VAL A 262 6.08 17.64 16.65
C VAL A 262 5.44 16.56 15.80
N ALA A 263 4.31 16.87 15.16
CA ALA A 263 3.60 16.00 14.24
C ALA A 263 4.23 16.08 12.84
N GLU A 264 5.11 15.13 12.54
CA GLU A 264 5.68 14.93 11.21
C GLU A 264 4.77 14.06 10.32
N SER A 265 4.96 14.13 9.00
CA SER A 265 4.27 13.26 8.04
C SER A 265 5.24 12.32 7.31
N GLY A 266 4.70 11.25 6.70
CA GLY A 266 5.48 10.26 5.97
C GLY A 266 6.52 9.53 6.86
N PRO A 267 7.68 9.14 6.30
CA PRO A 267 8.74 8.46 7.06
C PRO A 267 9.25 9.26 8.27
N GLY A 268 9.17 10.59 8.24
CA GLY A 268 9.60 11.45 9.36
C GLY A 268 8.86 11.16 10.67
N LEU A 269 7.58 10.78 10.60
CA LEU A 269 6.82 10.41 11.80
C LEU A 269 7.43 9.19 12.52
N ALA A 270 7.79 8.16 11.76
CA ALA A 270 8.28 6.89 12.31
C ALA A 270 9.79 6.90 12.61
N PHE A 271 10.59 7.66 11.86
CA PHE A 271 12.04 7.65 11.95
C PHE A 271 12.66 8.90 12.60
N ILE A 272 11.85 9.95 12.84
CA ILE A 272 12.27 11.18 13.53
C ILE A 272 11.41 11.41 14.77
N ALA A 273 10.10 11.67 14.59
CA ALA A 273 9.24 12.08 15.70
C ALA A 273 9.10 11.00 16.78
N TYR A 274 8.82 9.75 16.38
CA TYR A 274 8.68 8.64 17.32
C TYR A 274 10.00 8.31 18.06
N PRO A 275 11.15 8.15 17.38
CA PRO A 275 12.44 7.94 18.07
C PRO A 275 12.77 9.06 19.05
N ARG A 276 12.48 10.31 18.69
CA ARG A 276 12.66 11.47 19.57
C ARG A 276 11.77 11.42 20.81
N ALA A 277 10.53 10.97 20.68
CA ALA A 277 9.67 10.79 21.84
C ALA A 277 10.15 9.63 22.74
N VAL A 278 10.64 8.54 22.15
CA VAL A 278 11.14 7.38 22.89
C VAL A 278 12.40 7.68 23.68
N THR A 279 13.31 8.53 23.19
CA THR A 279 14.53 8.91 23.94
C THR A 279 14.24 9.65 25.23
N LEU A 280 13.05 10.25 25.35
CA LEU A 280 12.59 10.92 26.57
C LEU A 280 11.98 9.96 27.59
N MET A 281 11.75 8.69 27.22
CA MET A 281 11.14 7.70 28.11
C MET A 281 12.20 6.87 28.86
N PRO A 282 11.94 6.47 30.12
CA PRO A 282 12.77 5.48 30.79
C PRO A 282 12.75 4.15 30.04
N VAL A 283 13.92 3.49 30.02
CA VAL A 283 14.13 2.22 29.28
C VAL A 283 13.86 2.37 27.77
N ALA A 284 14.28 3.50 27.19
CA ALA A 284 14.12 3.83 25.77
C ALA A 284 14.45 2.68 24.79
N PRO A 285 15.53 1.89 24.96
CA PRO A 285 15.84 0.77 24.07
C PRO A 285 14.72 -0.26 23.92
N LEU A 286 13.97 -0.56 25.00
CA LEU A 286 12.86 -1.50 24.97
C LEU A 286 11.72 -0.99 24.08
N TRP A 287 11.33 0.26 24.26
CA TRP A 287 10.22 0.88 23.50
C TRP A 287 10.58 1.02 22.02
N ALA A 288 11.82 1.41 21.72
CA ALA A 288 12.32 1.47 20.35
C ALA A 288 12.29 0.08 19.69
N ALA A 289 12.84 -0.95 20.35
CA ALA A 289 12.85 -2.30 19.81
C ALA A 289 11.43 -2.84 19.55
N LEU A 290 10.49 -2.64 20.48
CA LEU A 290 9.09 -3.06 20.29
C LEU A 290 8.43 -2.34 19.11
N PHE A 291 8.63 -1.03 18.99
CA PHE A 291 8.06 -0.24 17.89
C PHE A 291 8.64 -0.64 16.53
N PHE A 292 9.96 -0.71 16.40
CA PHE A 292 10.58 -1.04 15.11
C PHE A 292 10.37 -2.50 14.72
N PHE A 293 10.25 -3.41 15.70
CA PHE A 293 9.83 -4.78 15.42
C PHE A 293 8.37 -4.83 14.93
N MET A 294 7.46 -4.10 15.58
CA MET A 294 6.08 -3.95 15.10
C MET A 294 6.02 -3.35 13.68
N LEU A 295 6.77 -2.28 13.41
CA LEU A 295 6.84 -1.63 12.11
C LEU A 295 7.33 -2.60 11.03
N LEU A 296 8.36 -3.40 11.35
CA LEU A 296 8.86 -4.45 10.45
C LEU A 296 7.77 -5.49 10.13
N LEU A 297 7.01 -5.96 11.12
CA LEU A 297 5.95 -6.95 10.90
C LEU A 297 4.79 -6.38 10.06
N LEU A 298 4.34 -5.15 10.37
CA LEU A 298 3.30 -4.46 9.60
C LEU A 298 3.71 -4.25 8.14
N GLY A 299 4.96 -3.85 7.91
CA GLY A 299 5.51 -3.70 6.58
C GLY A 299 5.66 -5.03 5.85
N LEU A 300 6.14 -6.07 6.54
CA LEU A 300 6.35 -7.40 5.97
C LEU A 300 5.04 -7.99 5.45
N ASP A 301 3.94 -7.82 6.18
CA ASP A 301 2.61 -8.28 5.78
C ASP A 301 2.14 -7.66 4.47
N SER A 302 2.27 -6.34 4.36
CA SER A 302 1.90 -5.60 3.16
C SER A 302 2.78 -6.01 1.97
N GLN A 303 4.08 -6.12 2.21
CA GLN A 303 5.07 -6.42 1.18
C GLN A 303 4.90 -7.81 0.57
N PHE A 304 4.70 -8.86 1.39
CA PHE A 304 4.52 -10.20 0.81
C PHE A 304 3.20 -10.34 0.06
N VAL A 305 2.15 -9.57 0.43
CA VAL A 305 0.87 -9.58 -0.31
C VAL A 305 1.05 -8.93 -1.68
N GLY A 306 1.80 -7.83 -1.75
CA GLY A 306 2.15 -7.18 -3.02
C GLY A 306 2.98 -8.10 -3.93
N VAL A 307 4.00 -8.77 -3.39
CA VAL A 307 4.81 -9.75 -4.14
C VAL A 307 3.98 -10.96 -4.57
N GLU A 308 3.12 -11.48 -3.70
CA GLU A 308 2.22 -12.60 -4.04
C GLU A 308 1.25 -12.22 -5.17
N GLY A 309 0.68 -11.01 -5.12
CA GLY A 309 -0.20 -10.49 -6.16
C GLY A 309 0.51 -10.40 -7.51
N PHE A 310 1.70 -9.82 -7.53
CA PHE A 310 2.53 -9.72 -8.73
C PHE A 310 2.90 -11.09 -9.30
N VAL A 311 3.46 -11.98 -8.46
CA VAL A 311 3.89 -13.31 -8.91
C VAL A 311 2.72 -14.15 -9.38
N THR A 312 1.56 -14.09 -8.71
CA THR A 312 0.34 -14.77 -9.16
C THR A 312 -0.09 -14.27 -10.54
N GLY A 313 -0.11 -12.95 -10.76
CA GLY A 313 -0.43 -12.36 -12.06
C GLY A 313 0.55 -12.75 -13.17
N LEU A 314 1.84 -12.87 -12.86
CA LEU A 314 2.87 -13.29 -13.81
C LEU A 314 2.75 -14.77 -14.18
N LEU A 315 2.56 -15.64 -13.18
CA LEU A 315 2.43 -17.09 -13.39
C LEU A 315 1.17 -17.45 -14.18
N ASP A 316 0.10 -16.69 -14.01
CA ASP A 316 -1.15 -16.82 -14.77
C ASP A 316 -0.99 -16.56 -16.28
N LEU A 317 0.05 -15.84 -16.70
CA LEU A 317 0.36 -15.63 -18.12
C LEU A 317 1.13 -16.78 -18.75
N LEU A 318 1.76 -17.64 -17.95
CA LEU A 318 2.60 -18.71 -18.45
C LEU A 318 1.73 -19.87 -18.97
N PRO A 319 1.98 -20.35 -20.22
CA PRO A 319 1.21 -21.45 -20.78
C PRO A 319 1.41 -22.73 -19.95
N ALA A 320 0.38 -23.57 -19.90
CA ALA A 320 0.40 -24.81 -19.11
C ALA A 320 1.54 -25.77 -19.51
N SER A 321 2.03 -25.68 -20.75
CA SER A 321 3.16 -26.47 -21.26
C SER A 321 4.50 -26.14 -20.60
N TYR A 322 4.64 -24.97 -19.97
CA TYR A 322 5.87 -24.53 -19.32
C TYR A 322 5.87 -24.77 -17.80
N TYR A 323 4.90 -25.53 -17.26
CA TYR A 323 4.88 -25.85 -15.84
C TYR A 323 6.05 -26.75 -15.45
N PHE A 324 6.85 -26.30 -14.48
CA PHE A 324 7.90 -27.12 -13.88
C PHE A 324 7.92 -26.99 -12.34
N ARG A 325 8.52 -27.99 -11.68
CA ARG A 325 8.38 -28.28 -10.23
C ARG A 325 8.76 -27.12 -9.29
N PHE A 326 9.61 -26.19 -9.71
CA PHE A 326 10.09 -25.06 -8.90
C PHE A 326 9.83 -23.69 -9.54
N GLN A 327 8.91 -23.63 -10.52
CA GLN A 327 8.63 -22.42 -11.27
C GLN A 327 8.27 -21.25 -10.38
N ARG A 328 7.44 -21.52 -9.37
CA ARG A 328 6.99 -20.49 -8.45
C ARG A 328 8.15 -19.98 -7.57
N GLU A 329 8.91 -20.87 -6.95
CA GLU A 329 10.08 -20.50 -6.14
C GLU A 329 11.06 -19.64 -6.94
N ILE A 330 11.36 -20.04 -8.18
CA ILE A 330 12.26 -19.30 -9.06
C ILE A 330 11.64 -17.94 -9.44
N SER A 331 10.35 -17.87 -9.79
CA SER A 331 9.69 -16.61 -10.14
C SER A 331 9.70 -15.61 -8.97
N VAL A 332 9.47 -16.07 -7.73
CA VAL A 332 9.58 -15.19 -6.55
C VAL A 332 11.02 -14.74 -6.36
N ALA A 333 12.00 -15.65 -6.45
CA ALA A 333 13.42 -15.30 -6.31
C ALA A 333 13.88 -14.26 -7.35
N LEU A 334 13.48 -14.43 -8.62
CA LEU A 334 13.77 -13.49 -9.69
C LEU A 334 13.08 -12.14 -9.46
N CYS A 335 11.84 -12.14 -9.00
CA CYS A 335 11.12 -10.90 -8.65
C CYS A 335 11.85 -10.15 -7.53
N CYS A 336 12.17 -10.82 -6.42
CA CYS A 336 12.90 -10.22 -5.31
C CYS A 336 14.29 -9.72 -5.72
N ALA A 337 15.01 -10.49 -6.53
CA ALA A 337 16.33 -10.08 -7.03
C ALA A 337 16.25 -8.86 -7.97
N LEU A 338 15.25 -8.81 -8.85
CA LEU A 338 15.04 -7.67 -9.74
C LEU A 338 14.68 -6.41 -8.96
N CYS A 339 13.74 -6.50 -8.02
CA CYS A 339 13.38 -5.38 -7.15
C CYS A 339 14.59 -4.93 -6.33
N PHE A 340 15.32 -5.85 -5.68
CA PHE A 340 16.54 -5.53 -4.93
C PHE A 340 17.56 -4.72 -5.75
N VAL A 341 17.79 -5.08 -7.03
CA VAL A 341 18.71 -4.35 -7.91
C VAL A 341 18.21 -2.92 -8.19
N ILE A 342 16.90 -2.73 -8.35
CA ILE A 342 16.31 -1.39 -8.54
C ILE A 342 16.41 -0.59 -7.24
N ASP A 343 16.16 -1.22 -6.11
CA ASP A 343 16.20 -0.61 -4.77
C ASP A 343 17.61 -0.14 -4.38
N LEU A 344 18.66 -0.66 -5.02
CA LEU A 344 20.02 -0.13 -4.86
C LEU A 344 20.09 1.36 -5.21
N SER A 345 19.22 1.86 -6.09
CA SER A 345 19.11 3.31 -6.37
C SER A 345 18.55 4.12 -5.20
N MET A 346 17.85 3.50 -4.25
CA MET A 346 17.23 4.14 -3.09
C MET A 346 18.07 4.04 -1.80
N VAL A 347 19.15 3.24 -1.82
CA VAL A 347 20.11 3.14 -0.69
C VAL A 347 21.40 3.95 -0.91
N THR A 348 21.48 4.73 -1.99
CA THR A 348 22.55 5.70 -2.19
C THR A 348 22.33 6.96 -1.36
N ASP A 349 23.35 7.81 -1.23
CA ASP A 349 23.26 9.12 -0.55
C ASP A 349 22.11 10.00 -1.10
N GLY A 350 21.83 9.95 -2.41
CA GLY A 350 20.68 10.62 -3.05
C GLY A 350 19.38 9.78 -3.09
N GLY A 351 19.37 8.62 -2.44
CA GLY A 351 18.32 7.61 -2.58
C GLY A 351 16.95 8.03 -2.03
N MET A 352 16.91 8.93 -1.05
CA MET A 352 15.65 9.47 -0.51
C MET A 352 14.85 10.23 -1.59
N TYR A 353 15.53 10.93 -2.51
CA TYR A 353 14.86 11.64 -3.61
C TYR A 353 14.26 10.66 -4.62
N VAL A 354 14.96 9.56 -4.89
CA VAL A 354 14.45 8.48 -5.76
C VAL A 354 13.25 7.81 -5.09
N PHE A 355 13.35 7.46 -3.80
CA PHE A 355 12.25 6.89 -3.01
C PHE A 355 10.98 7.75 -3.11
N GLN A 356 11.11 9.06 -2.95
CA GLN A 356 9.96 9.97 -3.02
C GLN A 356 9.33 10.07 -4.42
N LEU A 357 10.12 9.98 -5.50
CA LEU A 357 9.55 9.94 -6.85
C LEU A 357 8.66 8.71 -7.03
N PHE A 358 9.10 7.55 -6.52
CA PHE A 358 8.26 6.34 -6.53
C PHE A 358 7.03 6.52 -5.65
N ASP A 359 7.20 6.91 -4.39
CA ASP A 359 6.10 7.06 -3.43
C ASP A 359 5.05 8.07 -3.90
N TYR A 360 5.47 9.18 -4.51
CA TYR A 360 4.56 10.23 -4.94
C TYR A 360 3.88 9.93 -6.29
N TYR A 361 4.58 9.38 -7.29
CA TYR A 361 4.02 9.26 -8.64
C TYR A 361 3.61 7.84 -9.07
N SER A 362 4.23 6.79 -8.52
CA SER A 362 4.14 5.45 -9.14
C SER A 362 2.92 4.62 -8.71
N ALA A 363 2.59 4.66 -7.42
CA ALA A 363 1.51 3.88 -6.80
C ALA A 363 0.67 4.72 -5.84
N SER A 364 0.50 6.00 -6.16
CA SER A 364 -0.19 6.99 -5.33
C SER A 364 -1.31 7.69 -6.12
N GLY A 365 -2.29 8.21 -5.37
CA GLY A 365 -3.30 9.18 -5.80
C GLY A 365 -3.80 9.01 -7.24
N THR A 366 -3.22 9.79 -8.15
CA THR A 366 -3.60 9.90 -9.56
C THR A 366 -3.68 8.54 -10.27
N THR A 367 -2.72 7.64 -10.04
CA THR A 367 -2.67 6.32 -10.70
C THR A 367 -3.75 5.38 -10.16
N LEU A 368 -3.92 5.31 -8.84
CA LEU A 368 -4.91 4.45 -8.18
C LEU A 368 -6.34 4.91 -8.47
N LEU A 369 -6.59 6.23 -8.46
CA LEU A 369 -7.90 6.79 -8.77
C LEU A 369 -8.27 6.55 -10.24
N TRP A 370 -7.31 6.71 -11.16
CA TRP A 370 -7.50 6.37 -12.58
C TRP A 370 -7.84 4.89 -12.78
N GLN A 371 -7.08 4.01 -12.13
CA GLN A 371 -7.33 2.57 -12.16
C GLN A 371 -8.72 2.25 -11.61
N ALA A 372 -9.04 2.69 -10.39
CA ALA A 372 -10.31 2.39 -9.73
C ALA A 372 -11.53 2.90 -10.51
N PHE A 373 -11.41 4.07 -11.17
CA PHE A 373 -12.45 4.58 -12.06
C PHE A 373 -12.75 3.58 -13.18
N TRP A 374 -11.72 3.15 -13.93
CA TRP A 374 -11.92 2.23 -15.04
C TRP A 374 -12.37 0.84 -14.60
N GLU A 375 -11.89 0.34 -13.46
CA GLU A 375 -12.38 -0.92 -12.87
C GLU A 375 -13.89 -0.85 -12.63
N CYS A 376 -14.37 0.24 -12.01
CA CYS A 376 -15.79 0.45 -11.76
C CYS A 376 -16.58 0.60 -13.08
N VAL A 377 -16.09 1.37 -14.04
CA VAL A 377 -16.75 1.54 -15.35
C VAL A 377 -16.91 0.20 -16.07
N VAL A 378 -15.85 -0.60 -16.12
CA VAL A 378 -15.88 -1.89 -16.81
C VAL A 378 -16.82 -2.86 -16.10
N VAL A 379 -16.74 -2.99 -14.77
CA VAL A 379 -17.61 -3.90 -14.01
C VAL A 379 -19.08 -3.47 -14.09
N ALA A 380 -19.37 -2.19 -13.88
CA ALA A 380 -20.73 -1.70 -13.74
C ALA A 380 -21.45 -1.50 -15.09
N TRP A 381 -20.75 -0.98 -16.10
CA TRP A 381 -21.37 -0.50 -17.35
C TRP A 381 -21.05 -1.36 -18.57
N VAL A 382 -19.88 -2.01 -18.61
CA VAL A 382 -19.51 -2.87 -19.74
C VAL A 382 -19.90 -4.32 -19.48
N TYR A 383 -19.45 -4.90 -18.36
CA TYR A 383 -19.83 -6.25 -17.94
C TYR A 383 -21.28 -6.30 -17.45
N GLY A 384 -21.71 -5.25 -16.75
CA GLY A 384 -23.07 -5.05 -16.28
C GLY A 384 -23.20 -5.29 -14.78
N ALA A 385 -23.61 -4.26 -14.06
CA ALA A 385 -23.74 -4.30 -12.60
C ALA A 385 -24.72 -5.37 -12.09
N ASP A 386 -25.83 -5.61 -12.80
CA ASP A 386 -26.78 -6.66 -12.42
C ASP A 386 -26.18 -8.05 -12.57
N ARG A 387 -25.47 -8.30 -13.69
CA ARG A 387 -24.76 -9.55 -13.92
C ARG A 387 -23.72 -9.80 -12.83
N PHE A 388 -22.97 -8.77 -12.43
CA PHE A 388 -21.99 -8.89 -11.36
C PHE A 388 -22.63 -9.17 -10.00
N MET A 389 -23.77 -8.53 -9.67
CA MET A 389 -24.54 -8.86 -8.45
C MET A 389 -25.05 -10.30 -8.46
N ASP A 390 -25.50 -10.79 -9.61
CA ASP A 390 -25.99 -12.16 -9.77
C ASP A 390 -24.84 -13.18 -9.65
N ASP A 391 -23.66 -12.87 -10.19
CA ASP A 391 -22.45 -13.68 -9.99
C ASP A 391 -22.07 -13.75 -8.50
N VAL A 392 -22.16 -12.63 -7.77
CA VAL A 392 -21.94 -12.61 -6.31
C VAL A 392 -23.00 -13.42 -5.59
N ALA A 393 -24.27 -13.32 -5.99
CA ALA A 393 -25.36 -14.11 -5.41
C ALA A 393 -25.17 -15.61 -5.62
N CYS A 394 -24.68 -16.01 -6.81
CA CYS A 394 -24.32 -17.38 -7.12
C CYS A 394 -23.19 -17.90 -6.20
N MET A 395 -22.20 -17.05 -5.89
CA MET A 395 -21.12 -17.41 -4.96
C MET A 395 -21.59 -17.53 -3.51
N ILE A 396 -22.31 -16.55 -2.97
CA ILE A 396 -22.60 -16.49 -1.52
C ILE A 396 -23.98 -17.03 -1.14
N GLY A 397 -24.82 -17.39 -2.11
CA GLY A 397 -26.17 -17.93 -1.92
C GLY A 397 -27.27 -16.88 -1.68
N TYR A 398 -26.94 -15.58 -1.68
CA TYR A 398 -27.92 -14.49 -1.55
C TYR A 398 -27.44 -13.24 -2.29
N ARG A 399 -28.38 -12.44 -2.79
CA ARG A 399 -28.04 -11.19 -3.49
C ARG A 399 -27.63 -10.10 -2.49
N PRO A 400 -26.44 -9.48 -2.64
CA PRO A 400 -26.02 -8.39 -1.77
C PRO A 400 -26.95 -7.17 -1.82
N CYS A 401 -26.80 -6.26 -0.86
CA CYS A 401 -27.59 -5.03 -0.79
C CYS A 401 -27.44 -4.20 -2.08
N PRO A 402 -28.54 -3.68 -2.67
CA PRO A 402 -28.48 -2.83 -3.87
C PRO A 402 -27.62 -1.57 -3.71
N TRP A 403 -27.36 -1.12 -2.49
CA TRP A 403 -26.41 -0.04 -2.21
C TRP A 403 -25.05 -0.26 -2.88
N MET A 404 -24.55 -1.50 -2.87
CA MET A 404 -23.26 -1.85 -3.47
C MET A 404 -23.26 -1.64 -4.99
N LYS A 405 -24.40 -1.93 -5.63
CA LYS A 405 -24.62 -1.62 -7.05
C LYS A 405 -24.49 -0.12 -7.31
N TRP A 406 -25.08 0.71 -6.46
CA TRP A 406 -25.08 2.16 -6.65
C TRP A 406 -23.68 2.74 -6.40
N CYS A 407 -22.94 2.18 -5.44
CA CYS A 407 -21.56 2.56 -5.16
C CYS A 407 -20.66 2.41 -6.38
N TRP A 408 -20.55 1.21 -6.97
CA TRP A 408 -19.66 1.01 -8.11
C TRP A 408 -20.21 1.59 -9.42
N SER A 409 -21.53 1.81 -9.54
CA SER A 409 -22.11 2.37 -10.78
C SER A 409 -21.97 3.88 -10.85
N PHE A 410 -22.06 4.58 -9.71
CA PHE A 410 -22.15 6.04 -9.67
C PHE A 410 -21.19 6.66 -8.65
N PHE A 411 -21.32 6.34 -7.36
CA PHE A 411 -20.61 7.07 -6.31
C PHE A 411 -19.09 6.93 -6.41
N THR A 412 -18.57 5.70 -6.51
CA THR A 412 -17.14 5.45 -6.59
C THR A 412 -16.53 6.06 -7.85
N PRO A 413 -17.07 5.85 -9.07
CA PRO A 413 -16.57 6.55 -10.27
C PRO A 413 -16.56 8.07 -10.15
N LEU A 414 -17.63 8.67 -9.60
CA LEU A 414 -17.75 10.12 -9.45
C LEU A 414 -16.72 10.66 -8.45
N VAL A 415 -16.55 9.99 -7.31
CA VAL A 415 -15.53 10.37 -6.31
C VAL A 415 -14.12 10.20 -6.90
N CYS A 416 -13.84 9.10 -7.59
CA CYS A 416 -12.54 8.87 -8.24
C CYS A 416 -12.22 9.97 -9.24
N MET A 417 -13.13 10.27 -10.16
CA MET A 417 -12.92 11.30 -11.18
C MET A 417 -12.90 12.71 -10.60
N GLY A 418 -13.70 12.99 -9.57
CA GLY A 418 -13.69 14.26 -8.86
C GLY A 418 -12.32 14.51 -8.22
N ILE A 419 -11.84 13.57 -7.41
CA ILE A 419 -10.53 13.68 -6.74
C ILE A 419 -9.39 13.71 -7.78
N PHE A 420 -9.45 12.87 -8.80
CA PHE A 420 -8.47 12.86 -9.89
C PHE A 420 -8.39 14.23 -10.57
N THR A 421 -9.54 14.81 -10.92
CA THR A 421 -9.61 16.14 -11.54
C THR A 421 -9.03 17.20 -10.63
N PHE A 422 -9.37 17.19 -9.34
CA PHE A 422 -8.80 18.14 -8.38
C PHE A 422 -7.30 17.97 -8.22
N ASN A 423 -6.78 16.74 -8.18
CA ASN A 423 -5.35 16.47 -8.07
C ASN A 423 -4.59 17.01 -9.30
N VAL A 424 -5.14 16.82 -10.50
CA VAL A 424 -4.54 17.35 -11.74
C VAL A 424 -4.63 18.89 -11.82
N VAL A 425 -5.77 19.49 -11.45
CA VAL A 425 -5.99 20.94 -11.53
C VAL A 425 -5.18 21.71 -10.48
N TYR A 426 -5.10 21.19 -9.26
CA TYR A 426 -4.35 21.78 -8.15
C TYR A 426 -2.98 21.13 -7.96
N TYR A 427 -2.43 20.54 -9.02
CA TYR A 427 -1.13 19.90 -8.99
C TYR A 427 -0.06 20.85 -8.49
N LYS A 428 0.75 20.38 -7.54
CA LYS A 428 1.94 21.06 -7.06
C LYS A 428 3.15 20.18 -7.31
N PRO A 429 4.27 20.73 -7.81
CA PRO A 429 5.51 20.01 -7.91
C PRO A 429 5.90 19.36 -6.58
N LEU A 430 6.49 18.18 -6.65
CA LEU A 430 7.05 17.49 -5.49
C LEU A 430 8.17 18.35 -4.89
N VAL A 431 8.18 18.49 -3.57
CA VAL A 431 9.21 19.21 -2.81
C VAL A 431 9.63 18.35 -1.63
N TYR A 432 10.94 18.18 -1.43
CA TYR A 432 11.48 17.50 -0.26
C TYR A 432 11.83 18.52 0.84
N ASN A 433 11.40 18.23 2.07
CA ASN A 433 11.64 19.04 3.27
C ASN A 433 11.41 20.56 3.06
N ASN A 434 10.37 20.92 2.29
CA ASN A 434 9.99 22.30 1.93
C ASN A 434 11.11 23.18 1.33
N THR A 435 12.24 22.60 0.94
CA THR A 435 13.46 23.33 0.55
C THR A 435 14.02 22.84 -0.78
N TYR A 436 14.02 21.53 -1.01
CA TYR A 436 14.52 20.95 -2.24
C TYR A 436 13.41 20.78 -3.27
N VAL A 437 13.53 21.49 -4.40
CA VAL A 437 12.64 21.39 -5.55
C VAL A 437 13.26 20.44 -6.57
N TYR A 438 12.48 19.49 -7.07
CA TYR A 438 12.97 18.52 -8.03
C TYR A 438 13.29 19.19 -9.38
N PRO A 439 14.33 18.72 -10.09
CA PRO A 439 14.63 19.19 -11.43
C PRO A 439 13.54 18.75 -12.41
N TRP A 440 13.38 19.50 -13.51
CA TRP A 440 12.34 19.24 -14.52
C TRP A 440 12.33 17.80 -15.06
N TRP A 441 13.50 17.18 -15.20
CA TRP A 441 13.62 15.81 -15.68
C TRP A 441 13.21 14.80 -14.61
N GLY A 442 13.39 15.12 -13.31
CA GLY A 442 12.93 14.31 -12.19
C GLY A 442 11.40 14.28 -12.14
N GLU A 443 10.76 15.45 -12.34
CA GLU A 443 9.30 15.52 -12.52
C GLU A 443 8.84 14.75 -13.76
N ALA A 444 9.56 14.87 -14.89
CA ALA A 444 9.24 14.12 -16.10
C ALA A 444 9.35 12.61 -15.88
N MET A 445 10.34 12.14 -15.11
CA MET A 445 10.46 10.74 -14.71
C MET A 445 9.29 10.30 -13.81
N GLY A 446 8.90 11.13 -12.84
CA GLY A 446 7.72 10.87 -12.00
C GLY A 446 6.46 10.70 -12.84
N TRP A 447 6.18 11.63 -13.75
CA TRP A 447 5.07 11.49 -14.70
C TRP A 447 5.23 10.28 -15.63
N GLY A 448 6.46 9.90 -15.98
CA GLY A 448 6.75 8.65 -16.67
C GLY A 448 6.27 7.42 -15.88
N PHE A 449 6.54 7.36 -14.57
CA PHE A 449 6.02 6.29 -13.71
C PHE A 449 4.49 6.27 -13.69
N ALA A 450 3.85 7.43 -13.49
CA ALA A 450 2.39 7.51 -13.48
C ALA A 450 1.76 7.08 -14.82
N LEU A 451 2.28 7.60 -15.94
CA LEU A 451 1.77 7.29 -17.28
C LEU A 451 2.02 5.84 -17.68
N SER A 452 3.09 5.21 -17.19
CA SER A 452 3.40 3.83 -17.54
C SER A 452 2.30 2.83 -17.16
N SER A 453 1.58 3.06 -16.05
CA SER A 453 0.41 2.26 -15.67
C SER A 453 -0.88 2.81 -16.28
N MET A 454 -1.09 4.13 -16.25
CA MET A 454 -2.33 4.76 -16.74
C MET A 454 -2.58 4.48 -18.23
N LEU A 455 -1.52 4.45 -19.05
CA LEU A 455 -1.62 4.22 -20.49
C LEU A 455 -1.84 2.74 -20.85
N CYS A 456 -1.64 1.78 -19.94
CA CYS A 456 -1.91 0.36 -20.22
C CYS A 456 -3.36 0.13 -20.67
N VAL A 457 -4.32 0.85 -20.07
CA VAL A 457 -5.75 0.73 -20.39
C VAL A 457 -6.06 1.21 -21.82
N PRO A 458 -5.82 2.49 -22.20
CA PRO A 458 -6.12 2.97 -23.54
C PRO A 458 -5.26 2.30 -24.63
N LEU A 459 -3.97 2.03 -24.38
CA LEU A 459 -3.11 1.39 -25.38
C LEU A 459 -3.55 -0.05 -25.69
N HIS A 460 -3.92 -0.82 -24.67
CA HIS A 460 -4.44 -2.18 -24.88
C HIS A 460 -5.78 -2.15 -25.62
N LEU A 461 -6.69 -1.26 -25.21
CA LEU A 461 -7.98 -1.07 -25.86
C LEU A 461 -7.81 -0.75 -27.36
N LEU A 462 -6.97 0.23 -27.70
CA LEU A 462 -6.68 0.61 -29.08
C LEU A 462 -6.02 -0.54 -29.84
N GLY A 463 -5.05 -1.24 -29.24
CA GLY A 463 -4.39 -2.39 -29.84
C GLY A 463 -5.35 -3.53 -30.20
N CYS A 464 -6.31 -3.84 -29.32
CA CYS A 464 -7.35 -4.83 -29.56
C CYS A 464 -8.30 -4.40 -30.69
N LEU A 465 -8.76 -3.14 -30.68
CA LEU A 465 -9.65 -2.62 -31.73
C LEU A 465 -8.99 -2.61 -33.11
N LEU A 466 -7.69 -2.28 -33.18
CA LEU A 466 -6.95 -2.25 -34.45
C LEU A 466 -6.68 -3.65 -35.01
N ARG A 467 -6.52 -4.67 -34.16
CA ARG A 467 -6.23 -6.06 -34.57
C ARG A 467 -7.49 -6.88 -34.88
N ALA A 468 -8.62 -6.56 -34.27
CA ALA A 468 -9.88 -7.28 -34.51
C ALA A 468 -10.39 -7.04 -35.93
N LYS A 469 -10.98 -8.07 -36.55
CA LYS A 469 -11.60 -8.00 -37.89
C LYS A 469 -13.07 -7.60 -37.77
N GLY A 470 -13.65 -7.06 -38.84
CA GLY A 470 -15.04 -6.61 -38.89
C GLY A 470 -15.21 -5.09 -38.76
N THR A 471 -16.45 -4.65 -38.65
CA THR A 471 -16.84 -3.25 -38.40
C THR A 471 -16.57 -2.83 -36.95
N MET A 472 -16.55 -1.53 -36.65
CA MET A 472 -16.32 -1.07 -35.27
C MET A 472 -17.36 -1.59 -34.27
N ALA A 473 -18.63 -1.72 -34.69
CA ALA A 473 -19.70 -2.24 -33.84
C ALA A 473 -19.50 -3.73 -33.52
N GLU A 474 -19.16 -4.54 -34.53
CA GLU A 474 -18.86 -5.97 -34.36
C GLU A 474 -17.63 -6.19 -33.47
N ARG A 475 -16.57 -5.40 -33.69
CA ARG A 475 -15.35 -5.46 -32.86
C ARG A 475 -15.67 -5.15 -31.40
N TRP A 476 -16.44 -4.08 -31.16
CA TRP A 476 -16.85 -3.69 -29.81
C TRP A 476 -17.68 -4.79 -29.14
N GLN A 477 -18.70 -5.30 -29.83
CA GLN A 477 -19.57 -6.34 -29.31
C GLN A 477 -18.80 -7.64 -29.03
N HIS A 478 -17.88 -8.05 -29.90
CA HIS A 478 -17.08 -9.25 -29.71
C HIS A 478 -16.07 -9.12 -28.57
N LEU A 479 -15.33 -8.01 -28.50
CA LEU A 479 -14.27 -7.80 -27.51
C LEU A 479 -14.79 -7.47 -26.10
N THR A 480 -16.07 -7.09 -25.98
CA THR A 480 -16.73 -6.87 -24.68
C THR A 480 -17.40 -8.11 -24.13
N GLN A 481 -17.46 -9.22 -24.89
CA GLN A 481 -17.99 -10.48 -24.40
C GLN A 481 -17.02 -11.17 -23.43
N PRO A 482 -17.50 -11.65 -22.27
CA PRO A 482 -16.67 -12.34 -21.31
C PRO A 482 -16.19 -13.70 -21.85
N VAL A 483 -14.93 -14.02 -21.62
CA VAL A 483 -14.31 -15.31 -21.98
C VAL A 483 -14.25 -16.21 -20.75
N TRP A 484 -15.02 -17.28 -20.78
CA TRP A 484 -15.13 -18.24 -19.68
C TRP A 484 -14.23 -19.45 -19.93
N GLY A 485 -13.31 -19.72 -19.01
CA GLY A 485 -12.62 -21.02 -18.93
C GLY A 485 -13.56 -22.17 -18.47
N LEU A 486 -13.18 -23.42 -18.75
CA LEU A 486 -13.95 -24.65 -18.45
C LEU A 486 -14.48 -24.70 -17.01
N HIS A 487 -13.65 -24.40 -16.01
CA HIS A 487 -14.06 -24.40 -14.60
C HIS A 487 -15.16 -23.39 -14.26
N HIS A 488 -15.40 -22.36 -15.07
CA HIS A 488 -16.51 -21.43 -14.84
C HIS A 488 -17.85 -22.01 -15.31
N LEU A 489 -17.82 -22.94 -16.27
CA LEU A 489 -19.03 -23.58 -16.80
C LEU A 489 -19.63 -24.58 -15.80
N GLU A 490 -18.80 -25.23 -14.99
CA GLU A 490 -19.23 -26.15 -13.92
C GLU A 490 -20.21 -25.48 -12.94
N TYR A 491 -19.93 -24.24 -12.53
CA TYR A 491 -20.78 -23.50 -11.59
C TYR A 491 -22.02 -22.89 -12.25
N ARG A 492 -21.95 -22.57 -13.55
CA ARG A 492 -23.14 -22.10 -14.30
C ARG A 492 -24.11 -23.22 -14.66
N ALA A 493 -23.60 -24.44 -14.87
CA ALA A 493 -24.43 -25.61 -15.15
C ALA A 493 -25.35 -25.95 -13.97
N GLN A 494 -24.85 -25.85 -12.72
CA GLN A 494 -25.68 -26.06 -11.53
C GLN A 494 -26.87 -25.08 -11.44
N ASP A 495 -26.67 -23.81 -11.80
CA ASP A 495 -27.76 -22.81 -11.79
C ASP A 495 -28.77 -23.05 -12.93
N SER A 496 -28.32 -23.65 -14.04
CA SER A 496 -29.15 -24.08 -15.17
C SER A 496 -30.04 -25.25 -14.79
N ASP A 497 -29.49 -26.26 -14.11
CA ASP A 497 -30.23 -27.42 -13.62
C ASP A 497 -31.22 -27.04 -12.52
N VAL A 498 -30.87 -26.09 -11.63
CA VAL A 498 -31.79 -25.57 -10.60
C VAL A 498 -32.94 -24.74 -11.21
N ARG A 499 -32.67 -23.95 -12.26
CA ARG A 499 -33.73 -23.28 -13.06
C ARG A 499 -34.56 -24.27 -13.89
N GLY A 500 -33.95 -25.36 -14.36
CA GLY A 500 -34.64 -26.47 -15.02
C GLY A 500 -35.55 -27.24 -14.06
N LEU A 501 -35.10 -27.48 -12.83
CA LEU A 501 -35.86 -28.16 -11.78
C LEU A 501 -37.01 -27.32 -11.21
N THR A 502 -36.92 -25.99 -11.26
CA THR A 502 -38.02 -25.09 -10.83
C THR A 502 -39.10 -24.89 -11.91
N THR A 503 -38.83 -25.29 -13.16
CA THR A 503 -39.80 -25.25 -14.27
C THR A 503 -40.46 -26.59 -14.58
N LEU A 504 -40.05 -27.67 -13.89
CA LEU A 504 -40.64 -28.99 -14.02
C LEU A 504 -41.65 -29.25 -12.90
N THR A 505 -42.93 -29.30 -13.26
CA THR A 505 -43.96 -29.95 -12.46
C THR A 505 -43.54 -31.40 -12.19
N PRO A 506 -43.93 -32.01 -11.04
CA PRO A 506 -43.41 -33.31 -10.65
C PRO A 506 -43.97 -34.37 -11.60
N VAL A 507 -43.11 -34.91 -12.47
CA VAL A 507 -43.39 -36.14 -13.21
C VAL A 507 -42.74 -37.29 -12.45
N SER A 508 -43.53 -38.35 -12.29
CA SER A 508 -43.28 -39.53 -11.46
C SER A 508 -41.93 -40.21 -11.67
N GLU A 509 -41.40 -40.74 -10.56
CA GLU A 509 -40.25 -41.64 -10.46
C GLU A 509 -40.18 -42.68 -11.57
N SER A 510 -39.20 -42.55 -12.46
CA SER A 510 -38.61 -43.65 -13.23
C SER A 510 -37.68 -43.05 -14.29
N SER A 511 -36.40 -42.85 -13.95
CA SER A 511 -35.25 -42.87 -14.89
C SER A 511 -33.96 -42.56 -14.13
N LYS A 512 -33.25 -43.59 -13.67
CA LYS A 512 -31.83 -43.46 -13.33
C LYS A 512 -31.07 -43.31 -14.65
N VAL A 513 -30.33 -42.22 -14.82
CA VAL A 513 -29.26 -42.15 -15.83
C VAL A 513 -27.94 -41.98 -15.11
N VAL A 514 -27.15 -43.04 -15.19
CA VAL A 514 -25.76 -43.14 -14.76
C VAL A 514 -24.91 -42.44 -15.81
N VAL A 515 -24.14 -41.42 -15.44
CA VAL A 515 -23.10 -40.85 -16.31
C VAL A 515 -21.75 -41.29 -15.77
N VAL A 516 -21.15 -42.20 -16.54
CA VAL A 516 -19.81 -42.78 -16.38
C VAL A 516 -18.77 -41.78 -16.90
N GLU A 517 -17.71 -41.57 -16.13
CA GLU A 517 -16.44 -40.98 -16.59
C GLU A 517 -15.85 -41.76 -17.75
N SER A 518 -15.40 -41.08 -18.80
CA SER A 518 -14.28 -41.57 -19.62
C SER A 518 -13.71 -40.49 -20.55
N VAL A 519 -12.39 -40.23 -20.40
CA VAL A 519 -11.38 -40.20 -21.50
C VAL A 519 -11.27 -38.86 -22.25
N MET A 520 -10.11 -38.25 -22.54
CA MET A 520 -8.68 -38.62 -22.52
C MET A 520 -7.84 -37.34 -22.35
#